data_AF-A0A1G8AC27-F1
#
_entry.id   AF-A0A1G8AC27-F1
#
_cell.length_a   1.000
_cell.length_b   1.000
_cell.length_c   1.000
_cell.angle_alpha   90.00
_cell.angle_beta   90.00
_cell.angle_gamma   90.00
#
_symmetry.space_group_name_H-M   'P 1'
#
loop_
_entity.id
_entity.type
_entity.pdbx_description
1 polymer ?
#
loop_
_entity_poly.entity_id
_entity_poly.type
_entity_poly.pdbx_seq_one_letter_code
_entity_poly.pdbx_strand_id
1 'polypeptide(L)'
;MKRQYWVNILCLALLIFAATLTLPTYAEEEGNATSNMEILRQKIIADKKLLVASNMNLTEAEAKAFWPVYDAYQKDLQQIDQRLNKVINDYATAFNKGAMLNETATQLIDEAIAIEMAEANLKRLYVPKLSKVLPGTKVARYIQIENKVRAIVRYELAELIPLVE
;
A
#
# COMPACT_ATOMS: atom_id res chain seq x y z
N MET A 1 68.90 -26.60 7.93
CA MET A 1 67.56 -26.50 8.56
C MET A 1 66.81 -25.20 8.31
N LYS A 2 67.41 -24.00 8.20
CA LYS A 2 66.64 -22.74 8.07
C LYS A 2 65.85 -22.57 6.77
N ARG A 3 66.33 -23.02 5.61
CA ARG A 3 65.71 -22.78 4.28
C ARG A 3 64.34 -23.46 4.06
N GLN A 4 64.06 -24.58 4.73
CA GLN A 4 62.77 -25.29 4.63
C GLN A 4 61.64 -24.57 5.37
N TYR A 5 61.96 -23.84 6.45
CA TYR A 5 60.98 -23.07 7.23
C TYR A 5 60.49 -21.83 6.48
N TRP A 6 61.35 -21.18 5.68
CA TRP A 6 60.96 -20.02 4.88
C TRP A 6 60.00 -20.40 3.73
N VAL A 7 60.19 -21.56 3.10
CA VAL A 7 59.29 -22.04 2.03
C VAL A 7 57.91 -22.43 2.59
N ASN A 8 57.86 -23.04 3.79
CA ASN A 8 56.61 -23.40 4.45
C ASN A 8 55.85 -22.17 5.00
N ILE A 9 56.56 -21.13 5.47
CA ILE A 9 55.95 -19.85 5.89
C ILE A 9 55.42 -19.07 4.67
N LEU A 10 56.11 -19.12 3.52
CA LEU A 10 55.64 -18.48 2.29
C LEU A 10 54.39 -19.17 1.71
N CYS A 11 54.28 -20.49 1.83
CA CYS A 11 53.09 -21.23 1.39
C CYS A 11 51.89 -21.08 2.34
N LEU A 12 52.12 -20.88 3.64
CA LEU A 12 51.02 -20.57 4.59
C LEU A 12 50.50 -19.13 4.41
N ALA A 13 51.35 -18.17 4.07
CA ALA A 13 50.93 -16.79 3.81
C ALA A 13 50.11 -16.65 2.51
N LEU A 14 50.34 -17.52 1.53
CA LEU A 14 49.60 -17.55 0.26
C LEU A 14 48.23 -18.27 0.34
N LEU A 15 47.99 -19.06 1.40
CA LEU A 15 46.71 -19.73 1.65
C LEU A 15 45.74 -18.94 2.55
N ILE A 16 46.20 -17.86 3.18
CA ILE A 16 45.37 -16.99 4.05
C ILE A 16 44.86 -15.75 3.29
N PHE A 17 45.41 -15.44 2.10
CA PHE A 17 44.93 -14.33 1.27
C PHE A 17 43.75 -14.69 0.34
N ALA A 18 43.31 -15.96 0.32
CA ALA A 18 42.29 -16.44 -0.61
C ALA A 18 40.90 -16.72 0.02
N ALA A 19 40.67 -16.39 1.30
CA ALA A 19 39.48 -16.87 2.02
C ALA A 19 38.68 -15.83 2.85
N THR A 20 38.91 -14.53 2.69
CA THR A 20 38.13 -13.46 3.33
C THR A 20 38.09 -12.25 2.38
N LEU A 21 37.04 -11.83 1.71
CA LEU A 21 35.67 -11.56 2.15
C LEU A 21 34.76 -11.59 0.90
N THR A 22 33.95 -12.63 0.70
CA THR A 22 32.70 -12.47 -0.06
C THR A 22 31.60 -12.25 0.95
N LEU A 23 31.53 -11.02 1.48
CA LEU A 23 30.29 -10.57 2.09
C LEU A 23 29.24 -10.60 0.97
N PRO A 24 28.06 -11.22 1.16
CA PRO A 24 26.95 -10.96 0.26
C PRO A 24 26.72 -9.46 0.31
N THR A 25 27.00 -8.78 -0.79
CA THR A 25 26.50 -7.43 -1.03
C THR A 25 24.99 -7.56 -1.00
N TYR A 26 24.36 -7.12 0.09
CA TYR A 26 22.95 -6.76 0.02
C TYR A 26 22.91 -5.64 -1.03
N ALA A 27 22.51 -5.97 -2.25
CA ALA A 27 22.08 -4.96 -3.19
C ALA A 27 20.86 -4.31 -2.51
N GLU A 28 21.06 -3.14 -1.94
CA GLU A 28 20.00 -2.27 -1.47
C GLU A 28 19.12 -1.91 -2.67
N GLU A 29 18.02 -2.65 -2.86
CA GLU A 29 16.90 -2.26 -3.72
C GLU A 29 16.07 -1.12 -3.08
N GLU A 30 16.69 -0.25 -2.28
CA GLU A 30 16.02 0.86 -1.59
C GLU A 30 15.46 1.91 -2.58
N GLY A 31 15.96 1.96 -3.83
CA GLY A 31 15.47 2.86 -4.87
C GLY A 31 14.21 2.41 -5.61
N ASN A 32 13.79 1.15 -5.50
CA ASN A 32 12.73 0.59 -6.36
C ASN A 32 11.34 0.67 -5.72
N ALA A 33 11.23 0.40 -4.41
CA ALA A 33 9.95 0.37 -3.71
C ALA A 33 9.27 1.76 -3.61
N THR A 34 10.03 2.80 -3.25
CA THR A 34 9.53 4.18 -3.15
C THR A 34 9.14 4.73 -4.52
N SER A 35 9.95 4.45 -5.55
CA SER A 35 9.67 4.81 -6.95
C SER A 35 8.38 4.15 -7.46
N ASN A 36 8.17 2.87 -7.17
CA ASN A 36 6.98 2.13 -7.61
C ASN A 36 5.68 2.64 -6.95
N MET A 37 5.74 3.06 -5.69
CA MET A 37 4.57 3.64 -5.00
C MET A 37 4.25 5.05 -5.52
N GLU A 38 5.26 5.84 -5.84
CA GLU A 38 5.05 7.17 -6.43
C GLU A 38 4.47 7.08 -7.84
N ILE A 39 4.99 6.19 -8.69
CA ILE A 39 4.42 5.92 -10.01
C ILE A 39 2.96 5.45 -9.90
N LEU A 40 2.66 4.61 -8.90
CA LEU A 40 1.31 4.15 -8.65
C LEU A 40 0.38 5.29 -8.22
N ARG A 41 0.85 6.18 -7.32
CA ARG A 41 0.13 7.39 -6.88
C ARG A 41 -0.27 8.25 -8.07
N GLN A 42 0.69 8.58 -8.94
CA GLN A 42 0.44 9.42 -10.12
C GLN A 42 -0.62 8.82 -11.06
N LYS A 43 -0.61 7.49 -11.25
CA LYS A 43 -1.61 6.81 -12.08
C LYS A 43 -3.01 6.81 -11.45
N ILE A 44 -3.11 6.68 -10.12
CA ILE A 44 -4.38 6.73 -9.39
C ILE A 44 -5.03 8.09 -9.53
N ILE A 45 -4.24 9.16 -9.35
CA ILE A 45 -4.69 10.55 -9.49
C ILE A 45 -5.21 10.80 -10.91
N ALA A 46 -4.52 10.27 -11.92
CA ALA A 46 -4.90 10.46 -13.31
C ALA A 46 -6.19 9.71 -13.68
N ASP A 47 -6.24 8.39 -13.45
CA ASP A 47 -7.42 7.57 -13.77
C ASP A 47 -7.35 6.19 -13.10
N LYS A 48 -8.05 6.04 -11.96
CA LYS A 48 -8.19 4.74 -11.25
C LYS A 48 -8.84 3.66 -12.12
N LYS A 49 -9.82 3.99 -12.97
CA LYS A 49 -10.54 3.00 -13.77
C LYS A 49 -9.62 2.43 -14.84
N LEU A 50 -8.81 3.27 -15.48
CA LEU A 50 -7.76 2.86 -16.41
C LEU A 50 -6.69 2.00 -15.73
N LEU A 51 -6.30 2.35 -14.50
CA LEU A 51 -5.36 1.54 -13.72
C LEU A 51 -5.91 0.12 -13.49
N VAL A 52 -7.18 0.00 -13.08
CA VAL A 52 -7.82 -1.31 -12.90
C VAL A 52 -7.90 -2.05 -14.23
N ALA A 53 -8.35 -1.39 -15.29
CA ALA A 53 -8.50 -1.99 -16.63
C ALA A 53 -7.17 -2.59 -17.14
N SER A 54 -6.08 -1.84 -17.00
CA SER A 54 -4.74 -2.23 -17.48
C SER A 54 -4.08 -3.36 -16.67
N ASN A 55 -4.55 -3.61 -15.44
CA ASN A 55 -3.93 -4.60 -14.55
C ASN A 55 -4.77 -5.87 -14.36
N MET A 56 -6.05 -5.85 -14.72
CA MET A 56 -6.95 -6.99 -14.43
C MET A 56 -6.81 -8.15 -15.42
N ASN A 57 -6.35 -7.91 -16.66
CA ASN A 57 -6.25 -8.91 -17.72
C ASN A 57 -7.59 -9.67 -17.94
N LEU A 58 -8.67 -8.91 -18.11
CA LEU A 58 -10.01 -9.45 -18.33
C LEU A 58 -10.20 -9.84 -19.79
N THR A 59 -10.92 -10.95 -20.04
CA THR A 59 -11.53 -11.20 -21.34
C THR A 59 -12.69 -10.22 -21.56
N GLU A 60 -13.15 -10.09 -22.80
CA GLU A 60 -14.30 -9.23 -23.11
C GLU A 60 -15.56 -9.61 -22.31
N ALA A 61 -15.83 -10.91 -22.19
CA ALA A 61 -16.98 -11.43 -21.43
C ALA A 61 -16.86 -11.14 -19.93
N GLU A 62 -15.68 -11.36 -19.35
CA GLU A 62 -15.41 -11.02 -17.94
C GLU A 62 -15.52 -9.52 -17.70
N ALA A 63 -14.97 -8.69 -18.60
CA ALA A 63 -15.04 -7.24 -18.48
C ALA A 63 -16.49 -6.75 -18.47
N LYS A 64 -17.32 -7.24 -19.39
CA LYS A 64 -18.75 -6.91 -19.47
C LYS A 64 -19.50 -7.23 -18.17
N ALA A 65 -19.14 -8.32 -17.49
CA ALA A 65 -19.75 -8.72 -16.22
C ALA A 65 -19.13 -8.01 -14.99
N PHE A 66 -17.83 -7.70 -15.05
CA PHE A 66 -17.08 -7.08 -13.96
C PHE A 66 -17.41 -5.60 -13.77
N TRP A 67 -17.46 -4.81 -14.85
CA TRP A 67 -17.59 -3.36 -14.76
C TRP A 67 -18.84 -2.89 -13.99
N PRO A 68 -20.03 -3.49 -14.14
CA PRO A 68 -21.18 -3.15 -13.31
C PRO A 68 -20.95 -3.37 -11.81
N VAL A 69 -20.23 -4.42 -11.43
CA VAL A 69 -19.89 -4.70 -10.02
C VAL A 69 -18.85 -3.72 -9.50
N TYR A 70 -17.86 -3.38 -10.33
CA TYR A 70 -16.86 -2.35 -10.04
C TYR A 70 -17.53 -0.98 -9.81
N ASP A 71 -18.38 -0.53 -10.73
CA ASP A 71 -19.02 0.78 -10.64
C ASP A 71 -19.92 0.88 -9.38
N ALA A 72 -20.62 -0.20 -9.03
CA ALA A 72 -21.38 -0.28 -7.79
C ALA A 72 -20.47 -0.21 -6.53
N TYR A 73 -19.34 -0.92 -6.53
CA TYR A 73 -18.37 -0.85 -5.44
C TYR A 73 -17.81 0.57 -5.29
N GLN A 74 -17.42 1.24 -6.39
CA GLN A 74 -16.90 2.60 -6.33
C GLN A 74 -17.95 3.59 -5.83
N LYS A 75 -19.22 3.43 -6.21
CA LYS A 75 -20.32 4.26 -5.72
C LYS A 75 -20.52 4.12 -4.21
N ASP A 76 -20.53 2.89 -3.70
CA ASP A 76 -20.69 2.65 -2.26
C ASP A 76 -19.45 3.13 -1.49
N LEU A 77 -18.26 2.97 -2.06
CA LEU A 77 -17.01 3.46 -1.50
C LEU A 77 -16.98 5.00 -1.43
N GLN A 78 -17.52 5.69 -2.43
CA GLN A 78 -17.61 7.15 -2.45
C GLN A 78 -18.40 7.69 -1.24
N GLN A 79 -19.42 6.97 -0.78
CA GLN A 79 -20.17 7.36 0.42
C GLN A 79 -19.32 7.28 1.69
N ILE A 80 -18.43 6.28 1.76
CA ILE A 80 -17.46 6.15 2.85
C ILE A 80 -16.42 7.28 2.75
N ASP A 81 -15.94 7.59 1.56
CA ASP A 81 -14.97 8.68 1.32
C ASP A 81 -15.55 10.06 1.70
N GLN A 82 -16.85 10.28 1.49
CA GLN A 82 -17.53 11.50 1.93
C GLN A 82 -17.53 11.64 3.45
N ARG A 83 -17.71 10.53 4.19
CA ARG A 83 -17.61 10.51 5.66
C ARG A 83 -16.18 10.82 6.12
N LEU A 84 -15.19 10.19 5.48
CA LEU A 84 -13.78 10.44 5.76
C LEU A 84 -13.41 11.92 5.54
N ASN A 85 -13.82 12.50 4.41
CA ASN A 85 -13.60 13.92 4.13
C ASN A 85 -14.24 14.82 5.19
N LYS A 86 -15.42 14.44 5.71
CA LYS A 86 -16.05 15.18 6.81
C LYS A 86 -15.20 15.13 8.08
N VAL A 87 -14.74 13.94 8.49
CA VAL A 87 -13.87 13.77 9.67
C VAL A 87 -12.60 14.61 9.54
N ILE A 88 -11.96 14.59 8.37
CA ILE A 88 -10.74 15.38 8.10
C ILE A 88 -11.02 16.89 8.22
N ASN A 89 -12.12 17.37 7.63
CA ASN A 89 -12.49 18.78 7.68
C ASN A 89 -12.88 19.23 9.10
N ASP A 90 -13.60 18.41 9.84
CA ASP A 90 -13.97 18.69 11.22
C ASP A 90 -12.73 18.73 12.12
N TYR A 91 -11.79 17.78 11.93
CA TYR A 91 -10.49 17.78 12.60
C TYR A 91 -9.72 19.08 12.29
N ALA A 92 -9.54 19.41 11.00
CA ALA A 92 -8.81 20.61 10.59
C ALA A 92 -9.44 21.89 11.15
N THR A 93 -10.77 21.96 11.21
CA THR A 93 -11.50 23.09 11.78
C THR A 93 -11.25 23.21 13.29
N ALA A 94 -11.29 22.11 14.03
CA ALA A 94 -11.02 22.09 15.46
C ALA A 94 -9.56 22.43 15.77
N PHE A 95 -8.63 21.83 15.04
CA PHE A 95 -7.19 22.06 15.15
C PHE A 95 -6.84 23.54 14.90
N ASN A 96 -7.32 24.13 13.80
CA ASN A 96 -7.03 25.52 13.45
C ASN A 96 -7.65 26.55 14.41
N LYS A 97 -8.67 26.17 15.20
CA LYS A 97 -9.22 27.02 16.27
C LYS A 97 -8.35 27.03 17.53
N GLY A 98 -7.31 26.20 17.60
CA GLY A 98 -6.31 26.23 18.67
C GLY A 98 -6.64 25.41 19.91
N ALA A 99 -7.78 24.72 19.96
CA ALA A 99 -8.08 23.78 21.04
C ALA A 99 -8.96 22.64 20.54
N MET A 100 -8.39 21.43 20.48
CA MET A 100 -9.17 20.21 20.34
C MET A 100 -9.80 19.87 21.69
N LEU A 101 -11.12 19.91 21.77
CA LEU A 101 -11.83 19.46 22.98
C LEU A 101 -11.81 17.93 23.03
N ASN A 102 -11.63 17.36 24.23
CA ASN A 102 -11.63 15.90 24.44
C ASN A 102 -12.87 15.23 23.83
N GLU A 103 -14.05 15.82 24.01
CA GLU A 103 -15.29 15.29 23.44
C GLU A 103 -15.26 15.26 21.90
N THR A 104 -14.79 16.34 21.27
CA THR A 104 -14.60 16.40 19.82
C THR A 104 -13.59 15.36 19.35
N ALA A 105 -12.47 15.19 20.07
CA ALA A 105 -11.47 14.18 19.75
C ALA A 105 -12.07 12.76 19.81
N THR A 106 -12.84 12.45 20.85
CA THR A 106 -13.55 11.17 20.99
C THR A 106 -14.53 10.93 19.83
N GLN A 107 -15.33 11.93 19.47
CA GLN A 107 -16.27 11.81 18.34
C GLN A 107 -15.56 11.57 17.01
N LEU A 108 -14.44 12.27 16.76
CA LEU A 108 -13.67 12.12 15.52
C LEU A 108 -12.99 10.75 15.42
N ILE A 109 -12.41 10.23 16.52
CA ILE A 109 -11.78 8.90 16.49
C ILE A 109 -12.82 7.79 16.34
N ASP A 110 -13.99 7.92 16.99
CA ASP A 110 -15.08 6.94 16.86
C ASP A 110 -15.56 6.84 15.41
N GLU A 111 -15.77 7.98 14.74
CA GLU A 111 -16.19 7.99 13.33
C GLU A 111 -15.07 7.50 12.40
N ALA A 112 -13.81 7.84 12.67
CA ALA A 112 -12.66 7.34 11.91
C ALA A 112 -12.57 5.81 11.97
N ILE A 113 -12.71 5.22 13.15
CA ILE A 113 -12.73 3.76 13.32
C ILE A 113 -13.96 3.15 12.60
N ALA A 114 -15.13 3.78 12.70
CA ALA A 114 -16.33 3.33 12.01
C ALA A 114 -16.18 3.34 10.49
N ILE A 115 -15.42 4.29 9.93
CA ILE A 115 -15.07 4.35 8.51
C ILE A 115 -14.17 3.17 8.11
N GLU A 116 -13.14 2.86 8.89
CA GLU A 116 -12.27 1.70 8.63
C GLU A 116 -13.06 0.38 8.62
N MET A 117 -13.96 0.22 9.60
CA MET A 117 -14.87 -0.93 9.66
C MET A 117 -15.79 -0.98 8.43
N ALA A 118 -16.31 0.16 8.00
CA ALA A 118 -17.16 0.25 6.81
C ALA A 118 -16.39 -0.15 5.54
N GLU A 119 -15.14 0.27 5.36
CA GLU A 119 -14.31 -0.14 4.22
C GLU A 119 -14.04 -1.66 4.21
N ALA A 120 -13.69 -2.23 5.37
CA ALA A 120 -13.47 -3.66 5.52
C ALA A 120 -14.75 -4.45 5.20
N ASN A 121 -15.89 -3.97 5.72
CA ASN A 121 -17.19 -4.57 5.45
C ASN A 121 -17.60 -4.45 3.99
N LEU A 122 -17.32 -3.32 3.32
CA LEU A 122 -17.60 -3.15 1.90
C LEU A 122 -16.86 -4.19 1.07
N LYS A 123 -15.57 -4.40 1.33
CA LYS A 123 -14.78 -5.47 0.69
C LYS A 123 -15.42 -6.84 0.91
N ARG A 124 -15.81 -7.15 2.16
CA ARG A 124 -16.50 -8.41 2.51
C ARG A 124 -17.80 -8.61 1.74
N LEU A 125 -18.60 -7.56 1.55
CA LEU A 125 -19.88 -7.61 0.83
C LEU A 125 -19.70 -7.79 -0.68
N TYR A 126 -18.62 -7.26 -1.25
CA TYR A 126 -18.39 -7.27 -2.69
C TYR A 126 -17.58 -8.46 -3.20
N VAL A 127 -16.74 -9.08 -2.37
CA VAL A 127 -16.01 -10.30 -2.77
C VAL A 127 -16.95 -11.39 -3.32
N PRO A 128 -18.07 -11.76 -2.66
CA PRO A 128 -19.01 -12.72 -3.23
C PRO A 128 -19.66 -12.28 -4.55
N LYS A 129 -19.90 -10.98 -4.74
CA LYS A 129 -20.47 -10.44 -5.99
C LYS A 129 -19.45 -10.55 -7.13
N LEU A 130 -18.18 -10.23 -6.85
CA LEU A 130 -17.07 -10.36 -7.78
C LEU A 130 -16.80 -11.83 -8.13
N SER A 131 -16.84 -12.73 -7.15
CA SER A 131 -16.64 -14.17 -7.35
C SER A 131 -17.71 -14.83 -8.22
N LYS A 132 -18.89 -14.21 -8.40
CA LYS A 132 -19.90 -14.69 -9.35
C LYS A 132 -19.54 -14.38 -10.81
N VAL A 133 -18.70 -13.38 -11.05
CA VAL A 133 -18.40 -12.87 -12.40
C VAL A 133 -16.93 -13.03 -12.80
N LEU A 134 -16.06 -13.38 -11.86
CA LEU A 134 -14.63 -13.55 -12.09
C LEU A 134 -14.07 -14.80 -11.38
N PRO A 135 -13.03 -15.44 -11.96
CA PRO A 135 -12.21 -16.41 -11.25
C PRO A 135 -11.58 -15.83 -9.98
N GLY A 136 -11.39 -16.66 -8.95
CA GLY A 136 -10.88 -16.23 -7.65
C GLY A 136 -9.54 -15.49 -7.70
N THR A 137 -8.63 -15.85 -8.62
CA THR A 137 -7.35 -15.15 -8.80
C THR A 137 -7.52 -13.71 -9.27
N LYS A 138 -8.51 -13.44 -10.14
CA LYS A 138 -8.83 -12.09 -10.61
C LYS A 138 -9.58 -11.28 -9.54
N VAL A 139 -10.44 -11.92 -8.75
CA VAL A 139 -11.04 -11.28 -7.56
C VAL A 139 -9.95 -10.83 -6.59
N ALA A 140 -9.01 -11.72 -6.24
CA ALA A 140 -7.89 -11.38 -5.38
C ALA A 140 -7.05 -10.22 -5.94
N ARG A 141 -6.76 -10.25 -7.25
CA ARG A 141 -6.03 -9.17 -7.93
C ARG A 141 -6.75 -7.83 -7.81
N TYR A 142 -8.07 -7.79 -8.03
CA TYR A 142 -8.84 -6.55 -7.88
C TYR A 142 -8.76 -6.02 -6.44
N ILE A 143 -8.94 -6.88 -5.43
CA ILE A 143 -8.84 -6.48 -4.02
C ILE A 143 -7.43 -5.99 -3.66
N GLN A 144 -6.38 -6.61 -4.22
CA GLN A 144 -5.00 -6.14 -4.06
C GLN A 144 -4.80 -4.74 -4.66
N ILE A 145 -5.36 -4.45 -5.83
CA ILE A 145 -5.32 -3.12 -6.44
C ILE A 145 -6.02 -2.10 -5.53
N GLU A 146 -7.25 -2.38 -5.08
CA GLU A 146 -7.99 -1.49 -4.17
C GLU A 146 -7.23 -1.24 -2.86
N ASN A 147 -6.59 -2.26 -2.28
CA ASN A 147 -5.79 -2.10 -1.08
C ASN A 147 -4.56 -1.21 -1.31
N LYS A 148 -3.88 -1.32 -2.47
CA LYS A 148 -2.77 -0.43 -2.81
C LYS A 148 -3.21 1.02 -2.96
N VAL A 149 -4.36 1.25 -3.60
CA VAL A 149 -4.96 2.59 -3.70
C VAL A 149 -5.22 3.17 -2.31
N ARG A 150 -5.86 2.38 -1.44
CA ARG A 150 -6.17 2.81 -0.07
C ARG A 150 -4.92 3.06 0.78
N ALA A 151 -3.85 2.30 0.58
CA ALA A 151 -2.58 2.53 1.26
C ALA A 151 -1.96 3.89 0.88
N ILE A 152 -2.03 4.27 -0.40
CA ILE A 152 -1.53 5.57 -0.87
C ILE A 152 -2.33 6.71 -0.26
N VAL A 153 -3.66 6.64 -0.28
CA VAL A 153 -4.53 7.66 0.34
C VAL A 153 -4.22 7.79 1.82
N ARG A 154 -4.11 6.68 2.56
CA ARG A 154 -3.76 6.73 4.00
C ARG A 154 -2.38 7.34 4.25
N TYR A 155 -1.41 7.06 3.40
CA TYR A 155 -0.09 7.66 3.50
C TYR A 155 -0.14 9.19 3.30
N GLU A 156 -0.87 9.68 2.29
CA GLU A 156 -1.07 11.13 2.09
C GLU A 156 -1.75 11.79 3.28
N LEU A 157 -2.79 11.16 3.81
CA LEU A 157 -3.50 11.67 4.97
C LEU A 157 -2.60 11.70 6.21
N ALA A 158 -1.78 10.67 6.42
CA ALA A 158 -0.84 10.63 7.53
C ALA A 158 0.25 11.72 7.45
N GLU A 159 0.63 12.13 6.24
CA GLU A 159 1.57 13.24 6.02
C GLU A 159 0.91 14.61 6.28
N LEU A 160 -0.38 14.75 5.95
CA LEU A 160 -1.10 16.04 6.00
C LEU A 160 -1.80 16.31 7.34
N ILE A 161 -2.24 15.27 8.06
CA ILE A 161 -2.99 15.41 9.31
C ILE A 161 -2.00 15.49 10.47
N PRO A 162 -1.89 16.63 11.18
CA PRO A 162 -1.02 16.75 12.34
C PRO A 162 -1.51 15.90 13.50
N LEU A 163 -0.63 15.68 14.48
CA LEU A 163 -1.01 15.09 15.76
C LEU A 163 -1.78 16.12 16.60
N VAL A 164 -2.76 15.65 17.38
CA VAL A 164 -3.42 16.49 18.40
C VAL A 164 -2.46 16.75 19.56
N GLU A 165 -2.49 17.96 20.12
CA GLU A 165 -1.73 18.38 21.31
C GLU A 165 -2.63 18.46 22.56
#